data_AF-U2QSS4-F1
#
_entry.id   AF-U2QSS4-F1
#
_cell.length_a   1.000
_cell.length_b   1.000
_cell.length_c   1.000
_cell.angle_alpha   90.00
_cell.angle_beta   90.00
_cell.angle_gamma   90.00
#
_symmetry.space_group_name_H-M   'P 1'
#
loop_
_entity.id
_entity.type
_entity.pdbx_description
1 polymer ?
#
loop_
_entity_poly.entity_id
_entity_poly.type
_entity_poly.pdbx_seq_one_letter_code
_entity_poly.pdbx_strand_id
1 'polypeptide(L)'
;MKKNNKLLSGILVALLFIIGGLSAYAYNKEQNYKNNKPVTSNNNSQETANTKFINNSLNKFNEVDTLDKKISELKTLLDKKDEITSKNKDDEIKLFNDVLKQMRTSLSSLIEKEIQNNTLSQVDKQDSEKVNSAKNSLNTLQATIEKEKNVIYENEGDGATTLTTIANVLVANNEVLAAANAQQAAPSTQTQDQTNGQATQGQTTPPVVTPTQPARQNSGATVPNNQKNQ
;
A
#
# COMPACT_ATOMS: atom_id res chain seq x y z
N MET A 1 41.13 17.00 -20.95
CA MET A 1 41.19 17.19 -19.48
C MET A 1 40.22 16.23 -18.82
N LYS A 2 40.72 15.20 -18.11
CA LYS A 2 39.92 14.22 -17.37
C LYS A 2 39.42 14.86 -16.06
N LYS A 3 38.11 14.78 -15.78
CA LYS A 3 37.49 15.31 -14.55
C LYS A 3 37.47 14.21 -13.47
N ASN A 4 38.15 14.46 -12.36
CA ASN A 4 38.27 13.53 -11.23
C ASN A 4 37.07 13.69 -10.26
N ASN A 5 35.97 12.97 -10.53
CA ASN A 5 34.78 12.97 -9.66
C ASN A 5 34.96 12.23 -8.32
N LYS A 6 36.11 11.58 -8.10
CA LYS A 6 36.42 10.90 -6.83
C LYS A 6 36.70 11.86 -5.68
N LEU A 7 37.17 13.08 -5.98
CA LEU A 7 37.46 14.09 -4.96
C LEU A 7 36.18 14.73 -4.39
N LEU A 8 35.15 14.89 -5.23
CA LEU A 8 33.88 15.50 -4.84
C LEU A 8 33.02 14.53 -4.00
N SER A 9 33.06 13.23 -4.32
CA SER A 9 32.37 12.20 -3.53
C SER A 9 33.03 11.97 -2.15
N GLY A 10 34.35 12.18 -2.04
CA GLY A 10 35.07 12.05 -0.76
C GLY A 10 34.81 13.20 0.20
N ILE A 11 34.71 14.43 -0.31
CA ILE A 11 34.43 15.63 0.50
C ILE A 11 33.01 15.59 1.08
N LEU A 12 32.03 15.07 0.33
CA LEU A 12 30.64 14.98 0.81
C LEU A 12 30.49 14.00 1.99
N VAL A 13 31.27 12.91 2.01
CA VAL A 13 31.29 11.94 3.12
C VAL A 13 32.04 12.48 4.34
N ALA A 14 33.12 13.25 4.13
CA ALA A 14 33.86 13.87 5.24
C ALA A 14 33.05 14.95 5.98
N LEU A 15 32.15 15.67 5.28
CA LEU A 15 31.25 16.66 5.90
C LEU A 15 30.15 16.02 6.78
N LEU A 16 29.73 14.78 6.50
CA LEU A 16 28.76 14.07 7.33
C LEU A 16 29.35 13.62 8.69
N PHE A 17 30.65 13.30 8.75
CA PHE A 17 31.32 12.91 10.01
C PHE A 17 31.58 14.09 10.96
N ILE A 18 31.72 15.32 10.46
CA ILE A 18 31.97 16.50 11.31
C ILE A 18 30.70 16.91 12.07
N ILE A 19 29.50 16.63 11.54
CA ILE A 19 28.22 16.89 12.22
C ILE A 19 27.95 15.86 13.33
N GLY A 20 28.52 14.65 13.24
CA GLY A 20 28.46 13.62 14.29
C GLY A 20 29.56 13.73 15.37
N GLY A 21 30.54 14.63 15.21
CA GLY A 21 31.78 14.62 15.99
C GLY A 21 31.77 15.41 17.31
N LEU A 22 30.83 16.35 17.54
CA LEU A 22 30.80 17.13 18.78
C LEU A 22 29.91 16.55 19.89
N SER A 23 28.97 15.65 19.59
CA SER A 23 28.06 15.09 20.61
C SER A 23 28.72 14.01 21.47
N ALA A 24 29.82 13.39 21.03
CA ALA A 24 30.52 12.35 21.79
C ALA A 24 31.47 12.90 22.88
N TYR A 25 31.91 14.17 22.79
CA TYR A 25 32.92 14.70 23.72
C TYR A 25 32.34 15.04 25.11
N ALA A 26 31.04 15.31 25.22
CA ALA A 26 30.35 15.47 26.50
C ALA A 26 29.79 14.15 27.05
N TYR A 27 29.50 13.16 26.19
CA TYR A 27 28.84 11.92 26.59
C TYR A 27 29.77 10.90 27.26
N ASN A 28 31.09 10.99 27.04
CA ASN A 28 32.07 10.08 27.65
C ASN A 28 32.62 10.61 29.00
N LYS A 29 32.58 11.93 29.23
CA LYS A 29 33.03 12.51 30.50
C LYS A 29 32.05 12.25 31.66
N GLU A 30 30.79 11.92 31.36
CA GLU A 30 29.79 11.53 32.35
C GLU A 30 29.83 10.04 32.74
N GLN A 31 30.52 9.19 31.97
CA GLN A 31 30.64 7.76 32.29
C GLN A 31 31.76 7.43 33.29
N ASN A 32 32.73 8.34 33.48
CA ASN A 32 33.93 8.05 34.29
C ASN A 32 33.95 8.70 35.69
N TYR A 33 32.87 9.37 36.13
CA TYR A 33 32.75 9.90 37.51
C TYR A 33 31.59 9.33 38.33
N LYS A 34 30.78 8.40 37.77
CA LYS A 34 29.69 7.74 38.53
C LYS A 34 30.06 6.35 39.10
N ASN A 35 31.31 5.91 38.91
CA ASN A 35 31.86 4.82 39.72
C ASN A 35 32.42 5.42 41.02
N ASN A 36 31.78 5.06 42.14
CA ASN A 36 32.17 5.33 43.53
C ASN A 36 31.72 6.67 44.13
N LYS A 37 30.40 6.81 44.30
CA LYS A 37 29.75 7.21 45.55
C LYS A 37 28.25 6.88 45.42
N PRO A 38 27.56 6.45 46.49
CA PRO A 38 26.13 6.17 46.42
C PRO A 38 25.40 7.49 46.15
N VAL A 39 25.11 7.75 44.89
CA VAL A 39 24.21 8.83 44.49
C VAL A 39 22.84 8.37 44.91
N THR A 40 22.29 9.07 45.90
CA THR A 40 20.91 8.95 46.37
C THR A 40 19.98 8.74 45.18
N SER A 41 19.48 7.50 45.07
CA SER A 41 18.34 7.17 44.23
C SER A 41 17.14 7.94 44.78
N ASN A 42 16.93 9.14 44.27
CA ASN A 42 15.69 9.88 44.47
C ASN A 42 14.72 9.69 43.29
N ASN A 43 14.86 8.59 42.55
CA ASN A 43 13.79 8.05 41.70
C ASN A 43 13.44 6.64 42.19
N ASN A 44 13.21 6.50 43.49
CA ASN A 44 12.37 5.42 44.02
C ASN A 44 10.91 5.73 43.68
N SER A 45 10.58 5.87 42.39
CA SER A 45 9.22 5.59 41.95
C SER A 45 9.10 4.08 42.05
N GLN A 46 8.75 3.60 43.24
CA GLN A 46 8.39 2.22 43.48
C GLN A 46 7.46 1.81 42.33
N GLU A 47 7.94 0.90 41.48
CA GLU A 47 7.27 0.56 40.22
C GLU A 47 5.83 0.17 40.53
N THR A 48 4.89 1.03 40.15
CA THR A 48 3.49 0.90 40.56
C THR A 48 2.87 -0.26 39.80
N ALA A 49 1.75 -0.78 40.29
CA ALA A 49 1.01 -1.82 39.57
C ALA A 49 0.69 -1.39 38.12
N ASN A 50 0.41 -0.11 37.91
CA ASN A 50 0.14 0.47 36.60
C ASN A 50 1.40 0.51 35.72
N THR A 51 2.52 1.02 36.23
CA THR A 51 3.79 1.05 35.48
C THR A 51 4.22 -0.36 35.05
N LYS A 52 4.13 -1.35 35.97
CA LYS A 52 4.37 -2.77 35.68
C LYS A 52 3.47 -3.28 34.58
N PHE A 53 2.17 -3.02 34.70
CA PHE A 53 1.18 -3.45 33.72
C PHE A 53 1.46 -2.87 32.34
N ILE A 54 1.68 -1.55 32.23
CA ILE A 54 1.94 -0.86 30.96
C ILE A 54 3.19 -1.43 30.26
N ASN A 55 4.31 -1.56 31.00
CA ASN A 55 5.54 -2.12 30.45
C ASN A 55 5.38 -3.58 30.03
N ASN A 56 4.66 -4.38 30.83
CA ASN A 56 4.40 -5.78 30.51
C ASN A 56 3.50 -5.92 29.26
N SER A 57 2.50 -5.07 29.09
CA SER A 57 1.67 -5.02 27.87
C SER A 57 2.52 -4.72 26.64
N LEU A 58 3.47 -3.77 26.73
CA LEU A 58 4.40 -3.50 25.63
C LEU A 58 5.28 -4.70 25.29
N ASN A 59 5.80 -5.39 26.29
CA ASN A 59 6.63 -6.57 26.09
C ASN A 59 5.85 -7.69 25.40
N LYS A 60 4.66 -8.03 25.91
CA LYS A 60 3.78 -9.04 25.29
C LYS A 60 3.39 -8.68 23.86
N PHE A 61 3.06 -7.42 23.61
CA PHE A 61 2.80 -6.92 22.26
C PHE A 61 3.98 -7.13 21.32
N ASN A 62 5.22 -6.95 21.80
CA ASN A 62 6.43 -7.14 21.00
C ASN A 62 6.78 -8.62 20.78
N GLU A 63 6.42 -9.51 21.70
CA GLU A 63 6.65 -10.96 21.59
C GLU A 63 5.72 -11.64 20.57
N VAL A 64 4.52 -11.10 20.35
CA VAL A 64 3.59 -11.64 19.35
C VAL A 64 3.90 -11.14 17.94
N ASP A 65 3.64 -11.97 16.94
CA ASP A 65 4.08 -11.81 15.55
C ASP A 65 2.95 -11.43 14.58
N THR A 66 1.74 -11.94 14.81
CA THR A 66 0.58 -11.68 13.93
C THR A 66 -0.15 -10.39 14.29
N LEU A 67 -0.74 -9.74 13.27
CA LEU A 67 -1.58 -8.55 13.42
C LEU A 67 -2.67 -8.72 14.48
N ASP A 68 -3.47 -9.80 14.41
CA ASP A 68 -4.60 -10.03 15.31
C ASP A 68 -4.16 -10.16 16.78
N LYS A 69 -3.07 -10.89 17.05
CA LYS A 69 -2.51 -10.98 18.40
C LYS A 69 -2.01 -9.62 18.89
N LYS A 70 -1.32 -8.85 18.06
CA LYS A 70 -0.87 -7.49 18.42
C LYS A 70 -2.04 -6.57 18.74
N ILE A 71 -3.13 -6.62 17.96
CA ILE A 71 -4.38 -5.89 18.26
C ILE A 71 -4.96 -6.33 19.61
N SER A 72 -4.97 -7.63 19.91
CA SER A 72 -5.46 -8.16 21.19
C SER A 72 -4.66 -7.64 22.39
N GLU A 73 -3.33 -7.56 22.28
CA GLU A 73 -2.49 -6.99 23.35
C GLU A 73 -2.75 -5.49 23.54
N LEU A 74 -2.92 -4.74 22.44
CA LEU A 74 -3.30 -3.33 22.52
C LEU A 74 -4.68 -3.11 23.17
N LYS A 75 -5.67 -3.96 22.86
CA LYS A 75 -6.98 -3.92 23.53
C LYS A 75 -6.87 -4.12 25.04
N THR A 76 -6.06 -5.10 25.45
CA THR A 76 -5.83 -5.39 26.87
C THR A 76 -5.26 -4.17 27.60
N LEU A 77 -4.36 -3.41 26.95
CA LEU A 77 -3.87 -2.14 27.50
C LEU A 77 -4.98 -1.07 27.56
N LEU A 78 -5.77 -0.93 26.48
CA LEU A 78 -6.87 0.04 26.41
C LEU A 78 -7.97 -0.22 27.45
N ASP A 79 -8.26 -1.47 27.81
CA ASP A 79 -9.23 -1.82 28.84
C ASP A 79 -8.88 -1.25 30.22
N LYS A 80 -7.60 -0.90 30.44
CA LYS A 80 -7.10 -0.24 31.66
C LYS A 80 -6.98 1.26 31.56
N LYS A 81 -7.35 1.86 30.41
CA LYS A 81 -7.22 3.31 30.17
C LYS A 81 -7.81 4.14 31.29
N ASP A 82 -9.09 3.93 31.62
CA ASP A 82 -9.79 4.77 32.60
C ASP A 82 -9.24 4.58 34.02
N GLU A 83 -8.78 3.37 34.37
CA GLU A 83 -8.13 3.11 35.66
C GLU A 83 -6.79 3.84 35.79
N ILE A 84 -6.04 3.92 34.70
CA ILE A 84 -4.72 4.57 34.67
C ILE A 84 -4.86 6.09 34.63
N THR A 85 -5.79 6.62 33.83
CA THR A 85 -5.95 8.06 33.63
C THR A 85 -6.72 8.78 34.74
N SER A 86 -7.55 8.08 35.52
CA SER A 86 -8.31 8.67 36.63
C SER A 86 -7.48 8.96 37.89
N LYS A 87 -6.28 8.38 38.02
CA LYS A 87 -5.46 8.48 39.25
C LYS A 87 -4.56 9.74 39.32
N ASN A 88 -4.67 10.68 38.37
CA ASN A 88 -3.94 11.97 38.30
C ASN A 88 -2.42 11.87 38.56
N LYS A 89 -1.79 10.77 38.12
CA LYS A 89 -0.33 10.61 38.15
C LYS A 89 0.23 10.88 36.77
N ASP A 90 0.71 12.10 36.55
CA ASP A 90 1.15 12.57 35.23
C ASP A 90 2.17 11.65 34.55
N ASP A 91 3.11 11.07 35.32
CA ASP A 91 4.11 10.15 34.78
C ASP A 91 3.51 8.82 34.26
N GLU A 92 2.51 8.27 34.95
CA GLU A 92 1.83 7.03 34.52
C GLU A 92 0.96 7.29 33.28
N ILE A 93 0.28 8.44 33.25
CA ILE A 93 -0.53 8.87 32.11
C ILE A 93 0.35 9.09 30.88
N LYS A 94 1.49 9.76 31.06
CA LYS A 94 2.47 9.97 29.99
C LYS A 94 3.01 8.64 29.47
N LEU A 95 3.46 7.75 30.36
CA LEU A 95 3.95 6.42 29.98
C LEU A 95 2.89 5.63 29.20
N PHE A 96 1.65 5.62 29.69
CA PHE A 96 0.54 4.95 29.02
C PHE A 96 0.32 5.48 27.59
N ASN A 97 0.27 6.80 27.41
CA ASN A 97 0.09 7.42 26.11
C ASN A 97 1.28 7.16 25.17
N ASP A 98 2.51 7.22 25.68
CA ASP A 98 3.72 6.91 24.92
C ASP A 98 3.69 5.46 24.41
N VAL A 99 3.31 4.50 25.26
CA VAL A 99 3.18 3.08 24.88
C VAL A 99 2.03 2.85 23.90
N LEU A 100 0.86 3.47 24.09
CA LEU A 100 -0.24 3.40 23.13
C LEU A 100 0.20 3.88 21.74
N LYS A 101 0.89 5.02 21.68
CA LYS A 101 1.42 5.57 20.43
C LYS A 101 2.40 4.61 19.77
N GLN A 102 3.28 3.98 20.55
CA GLN A 102 4.25 3.01 20.03
C GLN A 102 3.56 1.77 19.43
N MET A 103 2.60 1.18 20.16
CA MET A 103 1.85 0.01 19.68
C MET A 103 1.07 0.33 18.40
N ARG A 104 0.36 1.47 18.36
CA ARG A 104 -0.37 1.92 17.17
C ARG A 104 0.55 2.16 15.99
N THR A 105 1.69 2.82 16.19
CA THR A 105 2.70 3.03 15.15
C THR A 105 3.21 1.69 14.59
N SER A 106 3.46 0.72 15.47
CA SER A 106 3.88 -0.62 15.06
C SER A 106 2.80 -1.36 14.27
N LEU A 107 1.52 -1.23 14.65
CA LEU A 107 0.39 -1.80 13.91
C LEU A 107 0.27 -1.15 12.52
N SER A 108 0.30 0.18 12.43
CA SER A 108 0.25 0.90 11.16
C SER A 108 1.37 0.48 10.22
N SER A 109 2.61 0.37 10.72
CA SER A 109 3.75 -0.09 9.92
C SER A 109 3.59 -1.53 9.43
N LEU A 110 3.03 -2.41 10.27
CA LEU A 110 2.75 -3.79 9.87
C LEU A 110 1.67 -3.85 8.79
N ILE A 111 0.60 -3.07 8.93
CA ILE A 111 -0.48 -2.96 7.93
C ILE A 111 0.05 -2.42 6.60
N GLU A 112 0.85 -1.35 6.62
CA GLU A 112 1.50 -0.82 5.41
C GLU A 112 2.36 -1.87 4.71
N LYS A 113 3.13 -2.65 5.48
CA LYS A 113 3.96 -3.72 4.96
C LYS A 113 3.11 -4.85 4.34
N GLU A 114 2.03 -5.25 4.98
CA GLU A 114 1.10 -6.25 4.41
C GLU A 114 0.48 -5.78 3.11
N ILE A 115 0.07 -4.50 3.02
CA ILE A 115 -0.44 -3.91 1.76
C ILE A 115 0.65 -3.96 0.67
N GLN A 116 1.88 -3.56 1.00
CA GLN A 116 2.99 -3.56 0.05
C GLN A 116 3.34 -4.97 -0.43
N ASN A 117 3.42 -5.94 0.47
CA ASN A 117 3.72 -7.34 0.14
C ASN A 117 2.66 -7.97 -0.78
N ASN A 118 1.42 -7.50 -0.69
CA ASN A 118 0.31 -7.96 -1.52
C ASN A 118 0.04 -7.04 -2.73
N THR A 119 0.86 -6.01 -2.97
CA THR A 119 0.80 -5.20 -4.19
C THR A 119 1.60 -5.88 -5.29
N LEU A 120 0.94 -6.30 -6.37
CA LEU A 120 1.57 -7.15 -7.40
C LEU A 120 2.25 -6.33 -8.50
N SER A 121 3.40 -6.82 -8.94
CA SER A 121 4.06 -6.31 -10.15
C SER A 121 3.28 -6.68 -11.42
N GLN A 122 3.54 -6.02 -12.54
CA GLN A 122 2.88 -6.35 -13.83
C GLN A 122 3.11 -7.80 -14.28
N VAL A 123 4.26 -8.37 -13.93
CA VAL A 123 4.59 -9.77 -14.22
C VAL A 123 3.78 -10.69 -13.31
N ASP A 124 3.76 -10.42 -12.00
CA ASP A 124 3.04 -11.25 -11.04
C ASP A 124 1.53 -11.22 -11.23
N LYS A 125 0.98 -10.15 -11.81
CA LYS A 125 -0.44 -10.08 -12.19
C LYS A 125 -0.83 -11.12 -13.25
N GLN A 126 0.10 -11.64 -14.05
CA GLN A 126 -0.20 -12.73 -15.01
C GLN A 126 -0.30 -14.11 -14.34
N ASP A 127 0.09 -14.22 -13.06
CA ASP A 127 0.02 -15.44 -12.29
C ASP A 127 -1.29 -15.46 -11.46
N SER A 128 -2.24 -16.29 -11.88
CA SER A 128 -3.55 -16.38 -11.23
C SER A 128 -3.48 -16.83 -9.77
N GLU A 129 -2.48 -17.64 -9.39
CA GLU A 129 -2.32 -18.09 -8.01
C GLU A 129 -1.85 -16.93 -7.13
N LYS A 130 -0.88 -16.14 -7.62
CA LYS A 130 -0.42 -14.93 -6.91
C LYS A 130 -1.53 -13.89 -6.79
N VAL A 131 -2.30 -13.64 -7.85
CA VAL A 131 -3.45 -12.73 -7.82
C VAL A 131 -4.47 -13.17 -6.78
N ASN A 132 -4.85 -14.46 -6.77
CA ASN A 132 -5.81 -14.99 -5.80
C ASN A 132 -5.28 -14.94 -4.36
N SER A 133 -4.01 -15.26 -4.16
CA SER A 133 -3.36 -15.17 -2.84
C SER A 133 -3.37 -13.73 -2.30
N ALA A 134 -2.92 -12.76 -3.12
CA ALA A 134 -2.92 -11.35 -2.75
C ALA A 134 -4.33 -10.83 -2.46
N LYS A 135 -5.32 -11.21 -3.28
CA LYS A 135 -6.73 -10.87 -3.07
C LYS A 135 -7.26 -11.38 -1.73
N ASN A 136 -6.98 -12.63 -1.38
CA ASN A 136 -7.44 -13.23 -0.13
C ASN A 136 -6.79 -12.55 1.09
N SER A 137 -5.48 -12.30 1.03
CA SER A 137 -4.75 -11.59 2.09
C SER A 137 -5.27 -10.17 2.28
N LEU A 138 -5.45 -9.41 1.20
CA LEU A 138 -5.96 -8.03 1.25
C LEU A 138 -7.41 -7.97 1.76
N ASN A 139 -8.28 -8.90 1.35
CA ASN A 139 -9.64 -8.97 1.87
C ASN A 139 -9.68 -9.29 3.37
N THR A 140 -8.81 -10.20 3.83
CA THR A 140 -8.68 -10.52 5.25
C THR A 140 -8.20 -9.29 6.04
N LEU A 141 -7.16 -8.62 5.53
CA LEU A 141 -6.65 -7.38 6.13
C LEU A 141 -7.71 -6.28 6.18
N GLN A 142 -8.48 -6.10 5.10
CA GLN A 142 -9.58 -5.15 5.03
C GLN A 142 -10.61 -5.42 6.13
N ALA A 143 -11.05 -6.68 6.27
CA ALA A 143 -12.03 -7.07 7.29
C ALA A 143 -11.52 -6.82 8.72
N THR A 144 -10.25 -7.14 8.98
CA THR A 144 -9.62 -6.83 10.27
C THR A 144 -9.62 -5.32 10.55
N ILE A 145 -9.26 -4.49 9.56
CA ILE A 145 -9.22 -3.04 9.73
C ILE A 145 -10.64 -2.46 9.91
N GLU A 146 -11.63 -2.91 9.16
CA GLU A 146 -13.02 -2.46 9.31
C GLU A 146 -13.54 -2.68 10.73
N LYS A 147 -13.22 -3.85 11.30
CA LYS A 147 -13.60 -4.24 12.65
C LYS A 147 -12.81 -3.48 13.73
N GLU A 148 -11.51 -3.27 13.52
CA GLU A 148 -10.57 -2.88 14.57
C GLU A 148 -9.99 -1.46 14.40
N LYS A 149 -10.45 -0.68 13.41
CA LYS A 149 -9.92 0.67 13.11
C LYS A 149 -9.85 1.60 14.31
N ASN A 150 -10.82 1.57 15.22
CA ASN A 150 -10.86 2.45 16.40
C ASN A 150 -9.84 2.05 17.49
N VAL A 151 -9.31 0.84 17.41
CA VAL A 151 -8.22 0.35 18.27
C VAL A 151 -6.88 0.74 17.65
N ILE A 152 -6.72 0.43 16.35
CA ILE A 152 -5.49 0.59 15.59
C ILE A 152 -5.13 2.07 15.40
N TYR A 153 -6.11 2.90 15.06
CA TYR A 153 -5.91 4.30 14.72
C TYR A 153 -6.40 5.22 15.82
N GLU A 154 -5.66 6.31 16.02
CA GLU A 154 -6.08 7.38 16.90
C GLU A 154 -7.07 8.32 16.21
N ASN A 155 -6.85 8.62 14.93
CA ASN A 155 -7.75 9.45 14.14
C ASN A 155 -8.70 8.59 13.31
N GLU A 156 -9.98 8.94 13.31
CA GLU A 156 -11.02 8.21 12.56
C GLU A 156 -10.75 8.16 11.04
N GLY A 157 -10.10 9.20 10.49
CA GLY A 157 -9.78 9.31 9.06
C GLY A 157 -8.66 8.37 8.58
N ASP A 158 -7.77 7.95 9.48
CA ASP A 158 -6.61 7.12 9.10
C ASP A 158 -7.08 5.73 8.65
N GLY A 159 -8.00 5.11 9.39
CA GLY A 159 -8.59 3.83 9.02
C GLY A 159 -9.32 3.87 7.66
N ALA A 160 -10.08 4.94 7.40
CA ALA A 160 -10.75 5.12 6.10
C ALA A 160 -9.74 5.27 4.94
N THR A 161 -8.63 5.97 5.18
CA THR A 161 -7.54 6.13 4.21
C THR A 161 -6.85 4.80 3.90
N THR A 162 -6.59 4.00 4.93
CA THR A 162 -6.01 2.66 4.74
C THR A 162 -6.96 1.72 4.00
N LEU A 163 -8.26 1.71 4.34
CA LEU A 163 -9.26 0.91 3.63
C LEU A 163 -9.36 1.30 2.15
N THR A 164 -9.30 2.60 1.85
CA THR A 164 -9.27 3.11 0.47
C THR A 164 -8.00 2.64 -0.26
N THR A 165 -6.84 2.69 0.39
CA THR A 165 -5.58 2.17 -0.17
C THR A 165 -5.70 0.68 -0.50
N ILE A 166 -6.26 -0.14 0.39
CA ILE A 166 -6.49 -1.57 0.15
C ILE A 166 -7.42 -1.79 -1.04
N ALA A 167 -8.54 -1.06 -1.11
CA ALA A 167 -9.47 -1.15 -2.22
C ALA A 167 -8.80 -0.81 -3.57
N ASN A 168 -7.96 0.23 -3.60
CA ASN A 168 -7.22 0.61 -4.79
C ASN A 168 -6.20 -0.47 -5.22
N VAL A 169 -5.48 -1.07 -4.28
CA VAL A 169 -4.55 -2.18 -4.57
C VAL A 169 -5.31 -3.40 -5.08
N LEU A 170 -6.46 -3.74 -4.48
CA LEU A 170 -7.33 -4.81 -4.96
C LEU A 170 -7.76 -4.58 -6.42
N VAL A 171 -8.19 -3.37 -6.78
CA VAL A 171 -8.52 -3.03 -8.16
C VAL A 171 -7.29 -3.19 -9.06
N ALA A 172 -6.17 -2.56 -8.69
CA ALA A 172 -4.94 -2.58 -9.48
C ALA A 172 -4.39 -4.00 -9.70
N ASN A 173 -4.48 -4.89 -8.72
CA ASN A 173 -4.05 -6.29 -8.84
C ASN A 173 -4.94 -7.11 -9.78
N ASN A 174 -6.24 -6.77 -9.87
CA ASN A 174 -7.18 -7.45 -10.75
C ASN A 174 -7.23 -6.87 -12.17
N GLU A 175 -6.55 -5.75 -12.43
CA GLU A 175 -6.37 -5.21 -13.78
C GLU A 175 -5.43 -6.13 -14.59
N VAL A 176 -5.97 -7.15 -15.22
CA VAL A 176 -5.24 -8.03 -16.16
C VAL A 176 -6.02 -8.17 -17.47
N LEU A 177 -5.32 -7.91 -18.59
CA LEU A 177 -5.68 -8.14 -20.00
C LEU A 177 -6.41 -7.04 -20.82
N ALA A 178 -6.22 -5.74 -20.54
CA ALA A 178 -6.57 -4.71 -21.56
C ALA A 178 -5.43 -4.45 -22.57
N ALA A 179 -4.15 -4.52 -22.13
CA ALA A 179 -3.02 -4.14 -22.99
C ALA A 179 -2.46 -5.30 -23.85
N ALA A 180 -2.52 -6.56 -23.41
CA ALA A 180 -1.98 -7.67 -24.20
C ALA A 180 -2.90 -8.09 -25.37
N ASN A 181 -4.22 -7.88 -25.27
CA ASN A 181 -5.17 -8.14 -26.36
C ASN A 181 -5.24 -7.01 -27.40
N ALA A 182 -4.79 -5.79 -27.07
CA ALA A 182 -4.72 -4.69 -28.03
C ALA A 182 -3.53 -4.82 -28.99
N GLN A 183 -2.46 -5.51 -28.60
CA GLN A 183 -1.29 -5.76 -29.45
C GLN A 183 -1.50 -6.94 -30.44
N GLN A 184 -2.50 -7.80 -30.22
CA GLN A 184 -2.82 -8.93 -31.09
C GLN A 184 -3.91 -8.62 -32.14
N ALA A 185 -4.60 -7.49 -32.03
CA ALA A 185 -5.64 -7.06 -32.98
C ALA A 185 -5.15 -6.05 -34.03
N ALA A 186 -3.83 -5.94 -34.25
CA ALA A 186 -3.33 -5.25 -35.45
C ALA A 186 -3.55 -6.17 -36.66
N PRO A 187 -4.36 -5.79 -37.66
CA PRO A 187 -4.47 -6.57 -38.89
C PRO A 187 -3.11 -6.58 -39.58
N SER A 188 -2.53 -7.77 -39.70
CA SER A 188 -1.41 -8.04 -40.58
C SER A 188 -1.88 -7.83 -42.02
N THR A 189 -1.61 -6.65 -42.59
CA THR A 189 -1.72 -6.44 -44.03
C THR A 189 -0.60 -7.22 -44.70
N GLN A 190 -0.92 -8.43 -45.11
CA GLN A 190 -0.09 -9.28 -45.94
C GLN A 190 -0.20 -8.77 -47.38
N THR A 191 0.71 -7.89 -47.81
CA THR A 191 0.90 -7.57 -49.23
C THR A 191 1.70 -8.70 -49.87
N GLN A 192 0.96 -9.60 -50.52
CA GLN A 192 1.49 -10.56 -51.47
C GLN A 192 1.20 -9.98 -52.85
N ASP A 193 2.24 -9.65 -53.62
CA ASP A 193 2.33 -10.03 -55.04
C ASP A 193 3.69 -9.66 -55.65
N GLN A 194 4.39 -10.71 -56.08
CA GLN A 194 5.44 -10.65 -57.09
C GLN A 194 4.78 -10.86 -58.46
N THR A 195 5.11 -10.05 -59.47
CA THR A 195 5.42 -10.57 -60.82
C THR A 195 6.08 -9.56 -61.77
N ASN A 196 7.24 -9.99 -62.28
CA ASN A 196 7.96 -9.70 -63.53
C ASN A 196 7.38 -8.77 -64.62
N GLY A 197 8.30 -8.05 -65.32
CA GLY A 197 8.44 -8.22 -66.78
C GLY A 197 7.93 -7.12 -67.74
N GLN A 198 8.84 -6.23 -68.13
CA GLN A 198 9.07 -5.54 -69.42
C GLN A 198 8.07 -5.62 -70.62
N ALA A 199 7.67 -4.42 -71.10
CA ALA A 199 7.38 -3.92 -72.47
C ALA A 199 6.28 -4.53 -73.39
N THR A 200 5.35 -3.69 -73.88
CA THR A 200 5.19 -3.18 -75.29
C THR A 200 3.76 -2.67 -75.58
N GLN A 201 3.66 -1.71 -76.51
CA GLN A 201 2.55 -0.86 -76.98
C GLN A 201 1.25 -1.55 -77.46
N GLY A 202 0.10 -0.83 -77.41
CA GLY A 202 -1.07 -1.06 -78.29
C GLY A 202 -2.46 -0.56 -77.83
N GLN A 203 -2.86 0.64 -78.28
CA GLN A 203 -4.19 1.11 -78.76
C GLN A 203 -5.57 0.81 -78.07
N THR A 204 -6.32 1.92 -77.80
CA THR A 204 -7.79 2.24 -78.02
C THR A 204 -8.88 1.22 -77.59
N THR A 205 -9.96 1.46 -76.80
CA THR A 205 -11.00 2.53 -76.69
C THR A 205 -11.97 2.18 -75.50
N PRO A 206 -12.76 3.12 -74.91
CA PRO A 206 -13.79 2.90 -73.82
C PRO A 206 -15.21 2.62 -74.41
N PRO A 207 -16.36 2.33 -73.70
CA PRO A 207 -16.89 2.82 -72.39
C PRO A 207 -17.59 1.70 -71.54
N VAL A 208 -18.25 1.86 -70.38
CA VAL A 208 -19.54 2.54 -70.05
C VAL A 208 -19.77 2.49 -68.53
N VAL A 209 -20.24 3.62 -67.98
CA VAL A 209 -20.83 3.80 -66.64
C VAL A 209 -22.34 3.52 -66.66
N THR A 210 -22.89 2.90 -65.62
CA THR A 210 -24.35 2.90 -65.37
C THR A 210 -24.63 3.15 -63.90
N PRO A 211 -25.35 4.24 -63.55
CA PRO A 211 -25.99 4.40 -62.24
C PRO A 211 -27.48 4.07 -62.34
N THR A 212 -28.07 3.38 -61.36
CA THR A 212 -29.53 3.40 -61.16
C THR A 212 -29.92 2.99 -59.73
N GLN A 213 -30.40 3.99 -58.99
CA GLN A 213 -31.43 3.91 -57.95
C GLN A 213 -32.60 4.81 -58.47
N PRO A 214 -33.82 4.88 -57.87
CA PRO A 214 -34.40 4.14 -56.74
C PRO A 214 -35.87 3.68 -56.97
N ALA A 215 -36.45 2.94 -56.03
CA ALA A 215 -37.90 2.95 -55.81
C ALA A 215 -38.25 2.68 -54.33
N ARG A 216 -38.91 3.65 -53.69
CA ARG A 216 -39.70 3.52 -52.45
C ARG A 216 -41.18 3.62 -52.82
N GLN A 217 -42.02 2.71 -52.31
CA GLN A 217 -43.47 2.84 -52.04
C GLN A 217 -43.78 1.75 -50.98
N ASN A 218 -44.04 2.06 -49.70
CA ASN A 218 -45.17 2.71 -49.03
C ASN A 218 -46.40 1.80 -48.80
N SER A 219 -47.05 1.98 -47.63
CA SER A 219 -48.26 1.33 -47.04
C SER A 219 -47.94 0.13 -46.12
N GLY A 220 -48.37 0.01 -44.86
CA GLY A 220 -49.30 0.74 -44.00
C GLY A 220 -50.09 -0.26 -43.11
N ALA A 221 -50.38 0.13 -41.85
CA ALA A 221 -51.30 -0.47 -40.83
C ALA A 221 -50.79 -1.72 -40.04
N THR A 222 -50.59 -1.68 -38.70
CA THR A 222 -51.52 -1.77 -37.52
C THR A 222 -52.40 -3.04 -37.55
N VAL A 223 -52.63 -3.87 -36.49
CA VAL A 223 -52.86 -3.68 -35.02
C VAL A 223 -52.63 -5.06 -34.26
N PRO A 224 -52.94 -5.28 -32.95
CA PRO A 224 -52.22 -6.20 -32.05
C PRO A 224 -53.04 -7.45 -31.64
N ASN A 225 -52.48 -8.36 -30.83
CA ASN A 225 -53.32 -9.11 -29.86
C ASN A 225 -52.57 -9.66 -28.64
N ASN A 226 -53.26 -9.56 -27.51
CA ASN A 226 -52.96 -10.10 -26.18
C ASN A 226 -52.84 -11.63 -26.17
N GLN A 227 -52.11 -12.18 -25.19
CA GLN A 227 -52.68 -13.19 -24.31
C GLN A 227 -51.96 -13.30 -22.95
N LYS A 228 -52.80 -13.23 -21.92
CA LYS A 228 -52.59 -13.41 -20.48
C LYS A 228 -52.99 -14.85 -20.15
N ASN A 229 -52.20 -15.56 -19.35
CA ASN A 229 -52.52 -16.82 -18.66
C ASN A 229 -51.30 -17.13 -17.78
N GLN A 230 -51.36 -17.52 -16.50
CA GLN A 230 -52.39 -17.66 -15.47
C GLN A 230 -51.69 -17.32 -14.14
#